data_AF-A0A9D1ZCV9-F1
#
_entry.id   AF-A0A9D1ZCV9-F1
#
_cell.length_a   1.000
_cell.length_b   1.000
_cell.length_c   1.000
_cell.angle_alpha   90.00
_cell.angle_beta   90.00
_cell.angle_gamma   90.00
#
_symmetry.space_group_name_H-M   'P 1'
#
loop_
_entity.id
_entity.type
_entity.pdbx_description
1 polymer ?
#
loop_
_entity_poly.entity_id
_entity_poly.type
_entity_poly.pdbx_seq_one_letter_code
_entity_poly.pdbx_strand_id
1 'polypeptide(L)'
;MKNTVFYICPVCGNLIFSASPAGVQCCGRTLEPQKPRKAEEHQRLHTEPVEDEWYITTDHPMTKTEHIAFAALLSGGSLRVWRQYPEWDFQLRLSRREHGLLVWYSTRDGLLYQLI
;
A
#
# COMPACT_ATOMS: atom_id res chain seq x y z
N MET A 1 7.49 10.51 8.77
CA MET A 1 8.24 9.55 7.94
C MET A 1 8.02 9.84 6.45
N LYS A 2 8.58 10.92 5.89
CA LYS A 2 8.39 11.25 4.45
C LYS A 2 9.28 10.42 3.52
N ASN A 3 10.32 9.79 4.04
CA ASN A 3 11.35 9.07 3.28
C ASN A 3 11.30 7.54 3.52
N THR A 4 10.14 6.98 3.87
CA THR A 4 10.02 5.53 4.03
C THR A 4 10.34 4.84 2.71
N VAL A 5 11.28 3.90 2.76
CA VAL A 5 11.66 3.07 1.62
C VAL A 5 10.95 1.73 1.75
N PHE A 6 10.33 1.26 0.67
CA PHE A 6 9.61 0.01 0.62
C PHE A 6 10.42 -1.05 -0.13
N TYR A 7 10.46 -2.27 0.39
CA TYR A 7 11.02 -3.43 -0.29
C TYR A 7 9.98 -4.53 -0.28
N ILE A 8 9.67 -5.03 -1.47
CA ILE A 8 8.68 -6.09 -1.65
C ILE A 8 9.36 -7.28 -2.30
N CYS A 9 9.29 -8.44 -1.66
CA CYS A 9 9.82 -9.67 -2.25
C CYS A 9 8.82 -10.22 -3.28
N PRO A 10 9.21 -10.37 -4.56
CA PRO A 10 8.32 -10.91 -5.59
C PRO A 10 8.05 -12.41 -5.44
N VAL A 11 8.80 -13.11 -4.58
CA VAL A 11 8.68 -14.57 -4.40
C VAL A 11 7.68 -14.90 -3.29
N CYS A 12 7.80 -14.27 -2.13
CA CYS A 12 6.99 -14.58 -0.96
C CYS A 12 6.03 -13.46 -0.54
N GLY A 13 6.03 -12.32 -1.22
CA GLY A 13 5.18 -11.18 -0.86
C GLY A 13 5.55 -10.53 0.48
N ASN A 14 6.79 -10.77 0.97
CA ASN A 14 7.28 -10.12 2.18
C ASN A 14 7.42 -8.62 1.94
N LEU A 15 7.00 -7.83 2.92
CA LEU A 15 7.03 -6.38 2.91
C LEU A 15 7.97 -5.91 4.01
N ILE A 16 9.00 -5.16 3.61
CA ILE A 16 9.98 -4.58 4.51
C ILE A 16 9.98 -3.08 4.27
N PHE A 17 10.06 -2.31 5.35
CA PHE A 17 10.17 -0.86 5.32
C PHE A 17 11.38 -0.41 6.11
N SER A 18 12.03 0.65 5.63
CA SER A 18 13.13 1.30 6.33
C SER A 18 13.03 2.82 6.26
N ALA A 19 13.65 3.50 7.22
CA ALA A 19 13.70 4.97 7.23
C ALA A 19 14.71 5.54 6.22
N SER A 20 15.66 4.71 5.75
CA SER A 20 16.70 5.05 4.79
C SER A 20 17.03 3.84 3.91
N PRO A 21 17.61 4.02 2.69
CA PRO A 21 18.06 2.91 1.86
C PRO A 21 18.98 1.96 2.64
N ALA A 22 18.79 0.65 2.42
CA ALA A 22 19.53 -0.41 3.10
C ALA A 22 19.69 -1.61 2.17
N GLY A 23 20.75 -2.40 2.37
CA GLY A 23 20.93 -3.68 1.68
C GLY A 23 20.00 -4.74 2.27
N VAL A 24 18.84 -4.94 1.64
CA VAL A 24 17.83 -5.91 2.11
C VAL A 24 17.91 -7.18 1.26
N GLN A 25 17.91 -8.34 1.90
CA GLN A 25 17.83 -9.64 1.23
C GLN A 25 16.61 -10.43 1.69
N CYS A 26 15.93 -11.09 0.74
CA CYS A 26 14.80 -11.97 1.00
C CYS A 26 14.76 -13.11 -0.03
N CYS A 27 14.48 -14.34 0.40
CA CYS A 27 14.49 -15.53 -0.47
C CYS A 27 15.79 -15.70 -1.29
N GLY A 28 16.93 -15.34 -0.70
CA GLY A 28 18.25 -15.44 -1.35
C GLY A 28 18.53 -14.39 -2.43
N ARG A 29 17.70 -13.34 -2.53
CA ARG A 29 17.85 -12.24 -3.51
C ARG A 29 17.97 -10.90 -2.80
N THR A 30 18.80 -10.01 -3.34
CA THR A 30 18.80 -8.60 -2.96
C THR A 30 17.52 -7.94 -3.46
N LEU A 31 16.82 -7.23 -2.56
CA LEU A 31 15.63 -6.47 -2.91
C LEU A 31 16.02 -5.02 -3.20
N GLU A 32 15.52 -4.51 -4.32
CA GLU A 32 15.68 -3.10 -4.68
C GLU A 32 14.60 -2.24 -4.02
N PRO A 33 14.92 -0.98 -3.67
CA PRO A 33 13.96 -0.06 -3.09
C PRO A 33 12.87 0.32 -4.11
N GLN A 34 11.62 0.06 -3.74
CA GLN A 34 10.44 0.39 -4.52
C GLN A 34 10.00 1.83 -4.21
N LYS A 35 9.85 2.63 -5.27
CA LYS A 35 9.32 3.99 -5.17
C LYS A 35 7.83 3.98 -5.52
N PRO A 36 6.93 4.45 -4.63
CA PRO A 36 5.52 4.57 -4.97
C PRO A 36 5.33 5.50 -6.18
N ARG A 37 4.55 5.06 -7.17
CA ARG A 37 4.11 5.87 -8.30
C ARG A 37 2.72 6.44 -8.01
N LYS A 38 2.44 7.65 -8.49
CA LYS A 38 1.11 8.24 -8.34
C LYS A 38 0.10 7.38 -9.13
N ALA A 39 -0.99 7.00 -8.49
CA ALA A 39 -2.05 6.25 -9.13
C ALA A 39 -2.74 7.10 -10.21
N GLU A 40 -2.94 6.49 -11.37
CA GLU A 40 -3.79 7.02 -12.43
C GLU A 40 -5.26 6.94 -12.01
N GLU A 41 -6.14 7.67 -12.71
CA GLU A 41 -7.54 7.79 -12.33
C GLU A 41 -8.23 6.44 -12.15
N HIS A 42 -8.02 5.50 -13.08
CA HIS A 42 -8.59 4.15 -13.03
C HIS A 42 -7.92 3.22 -11.99
N GLN A 43 -6.83 3.65 -11.36
CA GLN A 43 -6.10 2.86 -10.34
C GLN A 43 -6.36 3.39 -8.93
N ARG A 44 -6.99 4.55 -8.80
CA ARG A 44 -7.27 5.15 -7.50
C ARG A 44 -8.22 4.27 -6.69
N LEU A 45 -7.98 4.27 -5.40
CA LEU A 45 -8.92 3.71 -4.44
C LEU A 45 -10.07 4.70 -4.28
N HIS A 46 -11.28 4.17 -4.35
CA HIS A 46 -12.51 4.90 -4.06
C HIS A 46 -12.49 5.31 -2.60
N THR A 47 -12.76 6.57 -2.31
CA THR A 47 -12.71 7.12 -0.96
C THR A 47 -14.00 7.87 -0.69
N GLU A 48 -14.82 7.32 0.19
CA GLU A 48 -16.14 7.85 0.53
C GLU A 48 -16.19 8.25 2.01
N PRO A 49 -16.72 9.42 2.36
CA PRO A 49 -16.94 9.77 3.75
C PRO A 49 -18.14 9.01 4.31
N VAL A 50 -17.95 8.24 5.37
CA VAL A 50 -19.00 7.54 6.11
C VAL A 50 -18.88 7.93 7.58
N GLU A 51 -19.84 8.72 8.07
CA GLU A 51 -19.81 9.28 9.42
C GLU A 51 -18.49 10.06 9.69
N ASP A 52 -17.72 9.59 10.67
CA ASP A 52 -16.41 10.13 11.08
C ASP A 52 -15.22 9.35 10.48
N GLU A 53 -15.48 8.46 9.51
CA GLU A 53 -14.49 7.64 8.82
C GLU A 53 -14.42 7.93 7.31
N TRP A 54 -13.22 7.74 6.74
CA TRP A 54 -13.04 7.49 5.32
C TRP A 54 -13.19 5.99 5.09
N TYR A 55 -14.19 5.62 4.30
CA TYR A 55 -14.36 4.26 3.80
C TYR A 55 -13.71 4.16 2.41
N ILE A 56 -12.72 3.28 2.31
CA ILE A 56 -11.86 3.17 1.14
C ILE A 56 -12.02 1.79 0.54
N THR A 57 -12.37 1.74 -0.75
CA THR A 57 -12.63 0.53 -1.52
C THR A 57 -11.96 0.61 -2.89
N THR A 58 -12.08 -0.45 -3.69
CA THR A 58 -11.50 -0.48 -5.05
C THR A 58 -12.26 -1.47 -5.92
N ASP A 59 -12.29 -1.20 -7.22
CA ASP A 59 -12.70 -2.17 -8.23
C ASP A 59 -11.54 -3.07 -8.69
N HIS A 60 -10.33 -2.85 -8.16
CA HIS A 60 -9.17 -3.67 -8.46
C HIS A 60 -9.47 -5.14 -8.08
N PRO A 61 -9.20 -6.12 -8.97
CA PRO A 61 -9.44 -7.52 -8.67
C PRO A 61 -8.75 -7.95 -7.38
N MET A 62 -9.44 -8.74 -6.56
CA MET A 62 -8.91 -9.38 -5.36
C MET A 62 -8.95 -10.90 -5.54
N THR A 63 -8.19 -11.40 -6.52
CA THR A 63 -8.09 -12.82 -6.88
C THR A 63 -6.76 -13.40 -6.42
N LYS A 64 -6.60 -14.73 -6.47
CA LYS A 64 -5.34 -15.41 -6.14
C LYS A 64 -4.14 -14.89 -6.94
N THR A 65 -4.36 -14.48 -8.19
CA THR A 65 -3.32 -14.07 -9.13
C THR A 65 -3.10 -12.56 -9.15
N GLU A 66 -4.17 -11.79 -8.97
CA GLU A 66 -4.15 -10.33 -9.00
C GLU A 66 -4.95 -9.82 -7.80
N HIS A 67 -4.24 -9.19 -6.87
CA HIS A 67 -4.79 -8.59 -5.67
C HIS A 67 -3.88 -7.46 -5.16
N ILE A 68 -4.44 -6.62 -4.30
CA ILE A 68 -3.69 -5.71 -3.45
C ILE A 68 -3.17 -6.49 -2.25
N ALA A 69 -1.84 -6.53 -2.04
CA ALA A 69 -1.24 -7.31 -0.96
C ALA A 69 -1.15 -6.53 0.36
N PHE A 70 -1.10 -5.21 0.28
CA PHE A 70 -1.17 -4.33 1.44
C PHE A 70 -1.55 -2.91 1.05
N ALA A 71 -2.07 -2.17 2.03
CA ALA A 71 -2.17 -0.72 2.03
C ALA A 71 -1.39 -0.16 3.21
N ALA A 72 -0.91 1.08 3.09
CA ALA A 72 -0.15 1.76 4.11
C ALA A 72 -0.41 3.27 4.08
N LEU A 73 -0.63 3.88 5.24
CA LEU A 73 -0.82 5.32 5.36
C LEU A 73 0.41 5.94 6.03
N LEU A 74 1.02 6.90 5.35
CA LEU A 74 2.09 7.72 5.90
C LEU A 74 1.50 9.07 6.30
N SER A 75 1.42 9.32 7.61
CA SER A 75 0.86 10.56 8.16
C SER A 75 1.70 11.07 9.31
N GLY A 76 2.09 12.36 9.27
CA GLY A 76 2.61 13.11 10.42
C GLY A 76 3.84 12.58 11.16
N GLY A 77 4.48 11.48 10.72
CA GLY A 77 5.49 10.79 11.54
C GLY A 77 5.24 9.30 11.72
N SER A 78 4.02 8.83 11.48
CA SER A 78 3.59 7.45 11.61
C SER A 78 3.52 6.73 10.26
N LEU A 79 3.63 5.41 10.31
CA LEU A 79 3.33 4.48 9.23
C LEU A 79 2.34 3.46 9.78
N ARG A 80 1.13 3.44 9.21
CA ARG A 80 0.12 2.40 9.49
C ARG A 80 0.08 1.46 8.30
N VAL A 81 0.01 0.15 8.53
CA VAL A 81 0.03 -0.86 7.46
C VAL A 81 -1.09 -1.85 7.68
N TRP A 82 -1.83 -2.16 6.63
CA TRP A 82 -2.88 -3.16 6.59
C TRP A 82 -2.50 -4.21 5.55
N ARG A 83 -2.28 -5.44 6.02
CA ARG A 83 -2.13 -6.59 5.12
C ARG A 83 -3.49 -6.92 4.52
N GLN A 84 -3.46 -7.24 3.24
CA GLN A 84 -4.63 -7.61 2.47
C GLN A 84 -4.39 -9.00 1.89
N TYR A 85 -5.46 -9.77 1.80
CA TYR A 85 -5.39 -11.16 1.37
C TYR A 85 -6.15 -11.33 0.05
N PRO A 86 -5.67 -12.21 -0.85
CA PRO A 86 -6.44 -12.59 -2.02
C PRO A 86 -7.84 -13.08 -1.65
N GLU A 87 -8.78 -12.95 -2.58
CA GLU A 87 -10.18 -13.43 -2.47
C GLU A 87 -11.03 -12.69 -1.44
N TRP A 88 -10.48 -11.68 -0.77
CA TRP A 88 -11.20 -10.84 0.19
C TRP A 88 -11.40 -9.46 -0.40
N ASP A 89 -12.57 -8.88 -0.19
CA ASP A 89 -12.86 -7.51 -0.60
C ASP A 89 -11.87 -6.56 0.07
N PHE A 90 -11.25 -5.70 -0.73
CA PHE A 90 -10.39 -4.66 -0.20
C PHE A 90 -11.28 -3.58 0.40
N GLN A 91 -11.19 -3.44 1.72
CA GLN A 91 -11.90 -2.42 2.48
C GLN A 91 -10.96 -1.86 3.55
N LEU A 92 -10.86 -0.53 3.61
CA LEU A 92 -10.04 0.16 4.59
C LEU A 92 -10.83 1.30 5.21
N ARG A 93 -10.75 1.42 6.54
CA ARG A 93 -11.37 2.49 7.32
C ARG A 93 -10.29 3.32 7.98
N LEU A 94 -10.32 4.62 7.72
CA LEU A 94 -9.44 5.62 8.34
C LEU A 94 -10.30 6.65 9.06
N SER A 95 -9.80 7.28 10.11
CA SER A 95 -10.54 8.41 10.69
C SER A 95 -10.48 9.60 9.72
N ARG A 96 -11.55 10.41 9.63
CA ARG A 96 -11.56 11.62 8.80
C ARG A 96 -10.53 12.67 9.18
N ARG A 97 -9.95 12.56 10.38
CA ARG A 97 -8.85 13.42 10.84
C ARG A 97 -7.51 13.02 10.23
N GLU A 98 -7.42 11.79 9.73
CA GLU A 98 -6.23 11.29 9.07
C GLU A 98 -6.11 11.89 7.68
N HIS A 99 -4.91 12.38 7.41
CA HIS A 99 -4.50 12.94 6.14
C HIS A 99 -3.07 12.49 5.88
N GLY A 100 -2.72 12.26 4.63
CA GLY A 100 -1.38 11.81 4.28
C GLY A 100 -1.28 11.08 2.95
N LEU A 101 -0.22 10.29 2.83
CA LEU A 101 0.07 9.50 1.64
C LEU A 101 -0.46 8.08 1.86
N LEU A 102 -1.54 7.72 1.18
CA LEU A 102 -2.01 6.34 1.11
C LEU A 102 -1.27 5.63 -0.01
N VAL A 103 -0.53 4.59 0.35
CA VAL A 103 0.28 3.76 -0.54
C VAL A 103 -0.29 2.35 -0.52
N TRP A 104 -0.35 1.68 -1.67
CA TRP A 104 -0.73 0.27 -1.72
C TRP A 104 0.09 -0.46 -2.78
N TYR A 105 0.22 -1.77 -2.61
CA TYR A 105 0.91 -2.61 -3.58
C TYR A 105 -0.09 -3.53 -4.28
N SER A 106 -0.26 -3.31 -5.57
CA SER A 106 -0.89 -4.26 -6.48
C SER A 106 0.16 -5.24 -6.99
N THR A 107 -0.18 -6.53 -6.97
CA THR A 107 0.65 -7.58 -7.58
C THR A 107 0.80 -7.41 -9.09
N ARG A 108 -0.10 -6.67 -9.75
CA ARG A 108 -0.05 -6.36 -11.19
C ARG A 108 0.65 -5.03 -11.46
N ASP A 109 0.21 -3.96 -10.79
CA ASP A 109 0.62 -2.59 -11.11
C ASP A 109 1.80 -2.07 -10.26
N GLY A 110 2.23 -2.86 -9.28
CA GLY A 110 3.30 -2.48 -8.36
C GLY A 110 2.86 -1.54 -7.25
N LEU A 111 3.79 -0.70 -6.79
CA LEU A 111 3.58 0.20 -5.65
C LEU A 111 2.98 1.54 -6.11
N LEU A 112 1.75 1.80 -5.69
CA LEU A 112 0.97 2.97 -6.09
C LEU A 112 0.67 3.86 -4.88
N TYR A 113 0.35 5.13 -5.12
CA TYR A 113 -0.09 6.04 -4.07
C TYR A 113 -1.16 7.04 -4.51
N GLN A 114 -1.94 7.51 -3.54
CA GLN A 114 -2.78 8.71 -3.63
C GLN A 114 -2.71 9.51 -2.33
N LEU A 115 -3.17 10.77 -2.36
CA LEU A 115 -3.28 11.60 -1.18
C LEU A 115 -4.70 11.48 -0.61
N ILE A 116 -4.80 11.44 0.71
CA ILE A 116 -6.04 11.51 1.50
C ILE A 116 -5.96 12.72 2.43
#